data_AF-A0A8H3ZUF8-F1
#
_entry.id   AF-A0A8H3ZUF8-F1
#
_cell.length_a   1.000
_cell.length_b   1.000
_cell.length_c   1.000
_cell.angle_alpha   90.00
_cell.angle_beta   90.00
_cell.angle_gamma   90.00
#
_symmetry.space_group_name_H-M   'P 1'
#
loop_
_entity.id
_entity.type
_entity.pdbx_description
1 polymer ?
#
loop_
_entity_poly.entity_id
_entity_poly.type
_entity_poly.pdbx_seq_one_letter_code
_entity_poly.pdbx_strand_id
1 'polypeptide(L)'
;NNEIFLDIENRAYFLYISVQRWLSVRLETISNILIFFASLFAIIFRLDVVPSIIGLVLAYTLLTTQAFNLLVNQFSKLETDMNSVERLVYYCDNLEEEAENIVLENRPLSGWPAHGEIHIKNLEIKYGPDSPLVLKGISVDIKAAEKIGIVGRTGCGKSTLAMSFFRFIEATSGSIVIDNIDISTIGLKDLRSNITIIPQDPVLFNGTIRSNLDPFNQHVDLELWNALYRVHLVKTVNFTSEKEESEKSEVVYSISDQKYDKQEPIMLDSPIKENGSNFSQGQRQLIAMARALVQHSKLIIMDEATASIDFKTDYLIQTTIRDVFKDSTVITIAHRLRTVVDYDRILVM
;
A
#
# COMPACT_ATOMS: atom_id res chain seq x y z
N ASN A 1 -4.26 28.09 -4.59
CA ASN A 1 -3.94 27.21 -3.43
C ASN A 1 -2.44 26.90 -3.31
N ASN A 2 -1.75 26.41 -4.35
CA ASN A 2 -0.30 26.13 -4.23
C ASN A 2 0.56 27.37 -3.92
N GLU A 3 0.23 28.53 -4.50
CA GLU A 3 0.97 29.78 -4.22
C GLU A 3 0.95 30.18 -2.74
N ILE A 4 -0.17 29.96 -2.04
CA ILE A 4 -0.29 30.25 -0.61
C ILE A 4 0.65 29.34 0.22
N PHE A 5 0.75 28.05 -0.15
CA PHE A 5 1.64 27.12 0.54
C PHE A 5 3.12 27.42 0.24
N LEU A 6 3.43 27.83 -0.99
CA LEU A 6 4.77 28.32 -1.34
C LEU A 6 5.12 29.58 -0.56
N ASP A 7 4.20 30.53 -0.40
CA ASP A 7 4.42 31.73 0.40
C ASP A 7 4.65 31.41 1.88
N ILE A 8 3.93 30.43 2.43
CA ILE A 8 4.12 30.00 3.82
C ILE A 8 5.52 29.39 4.02
N GLU A 9 5.96 28.52 3.11
CA GLU A 9 7.29 27.91 3.15
C GLU A 9 8.39 28.98 2.97
N ASN A 10 8.26 29.83 1.96
CA ASN A 10 9.22 30.91 1.69
C ASN A 10 9.34 31.88 2.87
N ARG A 11 8.24 32.17 3.59
CA ARG A 11 8.28 33.02 4.79
C ARG A 11 9.15 32.41 5.89
N ALA A 12 9.01 31.10 6.15
CA ALA A 12 9.84 30.41 7.13
C ALA A 12 11.30 30.35 6.69
N TYR A 13 11.54 30.03 5.41
CA TYR A 13 12.89 29.95 4.84
C TYR A 13 13.60 31.31 4.83
N PHE A 14 12.89 32.40 4.51
CA PHE A 14 13.44 33.75 4.54
C PHE A 14 13.86 34.17 5.96
N LEU A 15 13.06 33.81 6.98
CA LEU A 15 13.41 34.06 8.37
C LEU A 15 14.68 33.30 8.77
N TYR A 16 14.83 32.04 8.33
CA TYR A 16 16.04 31.25 8.55
C TYR A 16 17.29 31.93 7.97
N ILE A 17 17.24 32.36 6.71
CA ILE A 17 18.36 33.10 6.08
C ILE A 17 18.67 34.39 6.84
N SER A 18 17.63 35.14 7.23
CA SER A 18 17.78 36.41 7.94
C SER A 18 18.48 36.22 9.29
N VAL A 19 18.11 35.18 10.05
CA VAL A 19 18.73 34.85 11.35
C VAL A 19 20.19 34.44 11.17
N GLN A 20 20.51 33.63 10.16
CA GLN A 20 21.90 33.24 9.88
C GLN A 20 22.78 34.45 9.54
N ARG A 21 22.27 35.38 8.72
CA ARG A 21 22.99 36.61 8.38
C ARG A 21 23.18 37.51 9.60
N TRP A 22 22.14 37.66 10.42
CA TRP A 22 22.23 38.40 11.68
C TRP A 22 23.31 37.82 12.60
N LEU A 23 23.35 36.50 12.78
CA LEU A 23 24.36 35.82 13.59
C LEU A 23 25.77 36.06 13.04
N SER A 24 25.95 35.92 11.73
CA SER A 24 27.24 36.12 11.06
C SER A 24 27.79 37.53 11.30
N VAL A 25 26.97 38.57 11.13
CA VAL A 25 27.38 39.97 11.37
C VAL A 25 27.83 40.19 12.82
N ARG A 26 27.15 39.58 13.79
CA ARG A 26 27.51 39.70 15.22
C ARG A 26 28.84 39.02 15.52
N LEU A 27 29.04 37.81 15.02
CA LEU A 27 30.28 37.05 15.24
C LEU A 27 31.49 37.74 14.58
N GLU A 28 31.33 38.27 13.37
CA GLU A 28 32.37 39.07 12.70
C GLU A 28 32.68 40.36 13.45
N THR A 29 31.67 41.04 14.00
CA THR A 29 31.88 42.26 14.80
C THR A 29 32.73 41.96 16.04
N ILE A 30 32.43 40.87 16.76
CA ILE A 30 33.20 40.44 17.94
C ILE A 30 34.63 40.06 17.53
N SER A 31 34.79 39.35 16.41
CA SER A 31 36.09 38.96 15.86
C SER A 31 36.95 40.19 15.53
N ASN A 32 36.36 41.22 14.91
CA ASN A 32 37.05 42.45 14.56
C ASN A 32 37.49 43.24 15.80
N ILE A 33 36.69 43.26 16.87
CA ILE A 33 37.07 43.87 18.15
C ILE A 33 38.28 43.15 18.76
N LEU A 34 38.29 41.82 18.71
CA LEU A 34 39.41 41.01 19.20
C LEU A 34 40.70 41.29 18.41
N ILE A 35 40.61 41.31 17.07
CA ILE A 35 41.73 41.67 16.19
C ILE A 35 42.24 43.08 16.48
N PHE A 36 41.33 44.04 16.71
CA PHE A 36 41.69 45.42 17.06
C PHE A 36 42.52 45.48 18.34
N PHE A 37 42.09 44.83 19.42
CA PHE A 37 42.84 44.81 20.68
C PHE A 37 44.16 44.04 20.56
N ALA A 38 44.18 42.91 19.87
CA ALA A 38 45.42 42.16 19.61
C ALA A 38 46.45 43.02 18.84
N SER A 39 45.98 43.77 17.85
CA SER A 39 46.81 44.72 17.08
C SER A 39 47.27 45.90 17.92
N LEU A 40 46.41 46.44 18.80
CA LEU A 40 46.76 47.53 19.70
C LEU A 40 47.84 47.10 20.70
N PHE A 41 47.70 45.93 21.32
CA PHE A 41 48.71 45.40 22.25
C PHE A 41 50.04 45.10 21.55
N ALA A 42 50.00 44.58 20.32
CA ALA A 42 51.19 44.39 19.51
C ALA A 42 51.96 45.70 19.27
N ILE A 43 51.26 46.83 19.10
CA ILE A 43 51.88 48.15 18.93
C ILE A 43 52.43 48.70 20.25
N ILE A 44 51.69 48.55 21.36
CA ILE A 44 52.09 49.06 22.68
C ILE A 44 53.38 48.36 23.15
N PHE A 45 53.44 47.03 23.05
CA PHE A 45 54.57 46.22 23.52
C PHE A 45 55.66 46.00 22.46
N ARG A 46 55.65 46.80 21.38
CA ARG A 46 56.58 46.62 20.24
C ARG A 46 58.06 46.69 20.61
N LEU A 47 58.40 47.32 21.73
CA LEU A 47 59.79 47.47 22.21
C LEU A 47 60.19 46.36 23.19
N ASP A 48 59.23 45.69 23.82
CA ASP A 48 59.47 44.67 24.85
C ASP A 48 59.42 43.24 24.29
N VAL A 49 58.80 43.05 23.11
CA VAL A 49 58.55 41.74 22.51
C VAL A 49 59.27 41.60 21.17
N VAL A 50 59.83 40.41 20.92
CA VAL A 50 60.50 40.09 19.65
C VAL A 50 59.51 40.21 18.47
N PRO A 51 59.86 40.93 17.39
CA PRO A 51 58.95 41.17 16.25
C PRO A 51 58.35 39.90 15.63
N SER A 52 59.08 38.78 15.66
CA SER A 52 58.59 37.49 15.15
C SER A 52 57.37 36.96 15.92
N ILE A 53 57.34 37.16 17.24
CA ILE A 53 56.24 36.73 18.11
C ILE A 53 55.00 37.59 17.83
N ILE A 54 55.18 38.90 17.64
CA ILE A 54 54.09 39.82 17.28
C ILE A 54 53.46 39.41 15.94
N GLY A 55 54.27 39.12 14.92
CA GLY A 55 53.79 38.64 13.64
C GLY A 55 52.99 37.33 13.74
N LEU A 56 53.46 36.40 14.57
CA LEU A 56 52.79 35.12 14.81
C LEU A 56 51.44 35.29 15.53
N VAL A 57 51.39 36.15 16.56
CA VAL A 57 50.14 36.45 17.29
C VAL A 57 49.09 37.05 16.36
N LEU A 58 49.46 38.00 15.50
CA LEU A 58 48.52 38.62 14.56
C LEU A 58 48.01 37.61 13.53
N ALA A 59 48.89 36.78 12.98
CA ALA A 59 48.51 35.73 12.03
C ALA A 59 47.55 34.71 12.65
N TYR A 60 47.83 34.24 13.87
CA TYR A 60 46.96 33.30 14.58
C TYR A 60 45.66 33.92 15.06
N THR A 61 45.64 35.20 15.41
CA THR A 61 44.39 35.91 15.77
C THR A 61 43.42 35.92 14.60
N LEU A 62 43.91 36.18 13.39
CA LEU A 62 43.10 36.16 12.18
C LEU A 62 42.57 34.75 11.85
N LEU A 63 43.42 33.72 11.92
CA LEU A 63 43.00 32.33 11.66
C LEU A 63 42.00 31.81 12.69
N THR A 64 42.23 32.12 13.97
CA THR A 64 41.39 31.65 15.08
C THR A 64 39.98 32.23 14.98
N THR A 65 39.86 33.52 14.68
CA THR A 65 38.55 34.17 14.50
C THR A 65 37.75 33.60 13.33
N GLN A 66 38.40 33.31 12.19
CA GLN A 66 37.77 32.63 11.07
C GLN A 66 37.30 31.21 11.43
N ALA A 67 38.14 30.45 12.14
CA ALA A 67 37.79 29.10 12.59
C ALA A 67 36.59 29.10 13.54
N PHE A 68 36.49 30.06 14.47
CA PHE A 68 35.35 30.20 15.37
C PHE A 68 34.05 30.51 14.62
N ASN A 69 34.09 31.44 13.66
CA ASN A 69 32.91 31.77 12.83
C ASN A 69 32.41 30.53 12.07
N LEU A 70 33.34 29.74 11.51
CA LEU A 70 32.98 28.51 10.82
C LEU A 70 32.39 27.48 11.79
N LEU A 71 32.99 27.29 12.96
CA LEU A 71 32.51 26.33 13.96
C LEU A 71 31.08 26.62 14.40
N VAL A 72 30.78 27.88 14.75
CA VAL A 72 29.43 28.25 15.23
C VAL A 72 28.38 28.05 14.13
N ASN A 73 28.69 28.46 12.90
CA ASN A 73 27.78 28.26 11.78
C ASN A 73 27.57 26.77 11.45
N GLN A 74 28.64 25.95 11.49
CA GLN A 74 28.53 24.52 11.25
C GLN A 74 27.76 23.80 12.36
N PHE A 75 27.95 24.21 13.62
CA PHE A 75 27.20 23.66 14.74
C PHE A 75 25.70 23.96 14.60
N SER A 76 25.34 25.21 14.32
CA SER A 76 23.93 25.59 14.10
C SER A 76 23.30 24.87 12.91
N LYS A 77 24.07 24.66 11.82
CA LYS A 77 23.61 23.89 10.68
C LYS A 77 23.38 22.42 11.04
N LEU A 78 24.33 21.79 11.74
CA LEU A 78 24.22 20.41 12.18
C LEU A 78 22.97 20.19 13.05
N GLU A 79 22.73 21.07 14.01
CA GLU A 79 21.53 21.02 14.86
C GLU A 79 20.24 21.12 14.04
N THR A 80 20.21 22.01 13.03
CA THR A 80 19.07 22.16 12.13
C THR A 80 18.84 20.89 11.29
N ASP A 81 19.91 20.32 10.74
CA ASP A 81 19.87 19.11 9.91
C ASP A 81 19.44 17.88 10.73
N MET A 82 19.80 17.83 12.02
CA MET A 82 19.43 16.74 12.94
C MET A 82 17.92 16.63 13.20
N ASN A 83 17.14 17.70 13.00
CA ASN A 83 15.67 17.60 13.05
C ASN A 83 15.13 16.60 12.00
N SER A 84 15.82 16.40 10.88
CA SER A 84 15.44 15.39 9.89
C SER A 84 15.67 13.97 10.41
N VAL A 85 16.74 13.76 11.17
CA VAL A 85 17.04 12.48 11.82
C VAL A 85 16.05 12.20 12.93
N GLU A 86 15.72 13.20 13.76
CA GLU A 86 14.70 13.09 14.81
C GLU A 86 13.35 12.60 14.24
N ARG A 87 12.92 13.16 13.09
CA ARG A 87 11.69 12.70 12.41
C ARG A 87 11.76 11.25 11.96
N LEU A 88 12.91 10.79 11.45
CA LEU A 88 13.09 9.39 11.07
C LEU A 88 13.04 8.47 12.30
N VAL A 89 13.71 8.85 13.38
CA VAL A 89 13.70 8.10 14.65
C VAL A 89 12.28 8.01 15.20
N TYR A 90 11.50 9.08 15.14
CA TYR A 90 10.10 9.06 15.55
C TYR A 90 9.28 7.99 14.79
N TYR A 91 9.47 7.87 13.48
CA TYR A 91 8.79 6.85 12.68
C TYR A 91 9.30 5.42 12.93
N CYS A 92 10.53 5.27 13.43
CA CYS A 92 11.08 3.97 13.78
C CYS A 92 10.62 3.49 15.16
N ASP A 93 10.58 4.38 16.16
CA ASP A 93 10.49 3.95 17.56
C ASP A 93 9.14 4.31 18.22
N ASN A 94 8.41 5.31 17.72
CA ASN A 94 7.27 5.91 18.42
C ASN A 94 5.93 5.72 17.69
N LEU A 95 5.91 5.12 16.50
CA LEU A 95 4.68 4.89 15.77
C LEU A 95 3.99 3.61 16.30
N GLU A 96 2.66 3.63 16.38
CA GLU A 96 1.91 2.41 16.66
C GLU A 96 2.08 1.44 15.47
N GLU A 97 2.62 0.26 15.75
CA GLU A 97 2.81 -0.79 14.74
C GLU A 97 1.56 -1.68 14.62
N GLU A 98 1.36 -2.26 13.44
CA GLU A 98 0.37 -3.34 13.27
C GLU A 98 0.78 -4.58 14.07
N ALA A 99 -0.17 -5.48 14.31
CA ALA A 99 0.09 -6.75 14.97
C ALA A 99 1.17 -7.57 14.24
N GLU A 100 1.82 -8.48 14.96
CA GLU A 100 2.93 -9.27 14.40
C GLU A 100 2.52 -10.06 13.15
N ASN A 101 3.43 -10.09 12.18
CA ASN A 101 3.23 -10.83 10.94
C ASN A 101 3.14 -12.35 11.16
N ILE A 102 3.93 -12.89 12.09
CA ILE A 102 4.01 -14.32 12.37
C ILE A 102 4.02 -14.52 13.88
N VAL A 103 3.02 -15.24 14.39
CA VAL A 103 2.95 -15.65 15.80
C VAL A 103 3.25 -17.15 15.86
N LEU A 104 4.43 -17.53 16.35
CA LEU A 104 4.90 -18.92 16.31
C LEU A 104 4.05 -19.86 17.16
N GLU A 105 3.51 -19.38 18.28
CA GLU A 105 2.75 -20.19 19.25
C GLU A 105 1.40 -20.65 18.69
N ASN A 106 0.75 -19.83 17.87
CA ASN A 106 -0.62 -20.04 17.38
C ASN A 106 -0.68 -20.16 15.85
N ARG A 107 0.37 -20.69 15.23
CA ARG A 107 0.40 -20.82 13.77
C ARG A 107 -0.60 -21.89 13.30
N PRO A 108 -1.51 -21.57 12.38
CA PRO A 108 -2.46 -22.56 11.87
C PRO A 108 -1.74 -23.64 11.04
N LEU A 109 -2.39 -24.79 10.90
CA LEU A 109 -1.89 -25.90 10.07
C LEU A 109 -1.78 -25.49 8.60
N SER A 110 -0.90 -26.16 7.86
CA SER A 110 -0.75 -25.97 6.41
C SER A 110 -2.08 -26.25 5.69
N GLY A 111 -2.59 -25.27 4.95
CA GLY A 111 -3.87 -25.38 4.23
C GLY A 111 -5.08 -24.89 5.02
N TRP A 112 -4.90 -24.24 6.16
CA TRP A 112 -5.95 -23.47 6.81
C TRP A 112 -6.30 -22.20 5.99
N PRO A 113 -7.58 -21.79 5.89
CA PRO A 113 -8.75 -22.52 6.34
C PRO A 113 -9.10 -23.68 5.39
N ALA A 114 -9.49 -24.82 5.96
CA ALA A 114 -9.81 -26.04 5.21
C ALA A 114 -11.27 -26.03 4.70
N HIS A 115 -12.19 -25.53 5.51
CA HIS A 115 -13.63 -25.52 5.22
C HIS A 115 -14.13 -24.09 4.96
N GLY A 116 -13.58 -23.09 5.65
CA GLY A 116 -14.02 -21.70 5.54
C GLY A 116 -15.32 -21.43 6.29
N GLU A 117 -15.57 -22.13 7.40
CA GLU A 117 -16.66 -21.84 8.33
C GLU A 117 -16.30 -20.61 9.18
N ILE A 118 -17.26 -19.71 9.40
CA ILE A 118 -17.04 -18.44 10.10
C ILE A 118 -18.09 -18.25 11.19
N HIS A 119 -17.61 -17.95 12.40
CA HIS A 119 -18.43 -17.54 13.52
C HIS A 119 -18.03 -16.14 13.99
N ILE A 120 -18.94 -15.19 13.86
CA ILE A 120 -18.79 -13.83 14.38
C ILE A 120 -19.55 -13.77 15.70
N LYS A 121 -18.88 -13.35 16.79
CA LYS A 121 -19.46 -13.30 18.13
C LYS A 121 -19.38 -11.89 18.71
N ASN A 122 -20.53 -11.22 18.81
CA ASN A 122 -20.70 -9.88 19.39
C ASN A 122 -19.63 -8.87 18.93
N LEU A 123 -19.32 -8.86 17.64
CA LEU A 123 -18.25 -8.04 17.08
C LEU A 123 -18.57 -6.55 17.17
N GLU A 124 -17.65 -5.81 17.78
CA GLU A 124 -17.68 -4.35 17.93
C GLU A 124 -16.39 -3.73 17.39
N ILE A 125 -16.52 -2.70 16.54
CA ILE A 125 -15.39 -2.05 15.88
C ILE A 125 -15.52 -0.54 15.94
N LYS A 126 -14.40 0.13 16.22
CA LYS A 126 -14.19 1.58 16.14
C LYS A 126 -12.91 1.87 15.35
N TYR A 127 -12.83 3.01 14.67
CA TYR A 127 -11.65 3.40 13.87
C TYR A 127 -10.55 4.08 14.69
N GLY A 128 -10.91 4.66 15.83
CA GLY A 128 -9.99 5.32 16.74
C GLY A 128 -10.51 5.29 18.18
N PRO A 129 -9.64 5.58 19.16
CA PRO A 129 -9.97 5.47 20.58
C PRO A 129 -11.22 6.27 20.96
N ASP A 130 -11.34 7.49 20.46
CA ASP A 130 -12.43 8.44 20.72
C ASP A 130 -13.57 8.41 19.67
N SER A 131 -13.47 7.53 18.67
CA SER A 131 -14.48 7.41 17.63
C SER A 131 -15.69 6.58 18.10
N PRO A 132 -16.91 6.88 17.62
CA PRO A 132 -18.08 6.06 17.95
C PRO A 132 -17.96 4.65 17.35
N LEU A 133 -18.60 3.68 18.00
CA LEU A 133 -18.73 2.31 17.47
C LEU A 133 -19.45 2.32 16.12
N VAL A 134 -18.80 1.74 15.10
CA VAL A 134 -19.36 1.55 13.76
C VAL A 134 -20.13 0.24 13.70
N LEU A 135 -19.50 -0.86 14.12
CA LEU A 135 -20.17 -2.16 14.30
C LEU A 135 -20.54 -2.32 15.78
N LYS A 136 -21.77 -2.77 16.04
CA LYS A 136 -22.36 -2.80 17.39
C LYS A 136 -22.90 -4.19 17.70
N GLY A 137 -22.02 -5.10 18.13
CA GLY A 137 -22.39 -6.42 18.62
C GLY A 137 -22.92 -7.35 17.53
N ILE A 138 -22.25 -7.42 16.38
CA ILE A 138 -22.67 -8.30 15.27
C ILE A 138 -22.39 -9.76 15.63
N SER A 139 -23.40 -10.61 15.52
CA SER A 139 -23.29 -12.06 15.73
C SER A 139 -23.90 -12.81 14.55
N VAL A 140 -23.09 -13.57 13.82
CA VAL A 140 -23.50 -14.28 12.60
C VAL A 140 -22.68 -15.56 12.44
N ASP A 141 -23.37 -16.65 12.13
CA ASP A 141 -22.77 -17.93 11.75
C ASP A 141 -22.92 -18.16 10.23
N ILE A 142 -21.79 -18.43 9.58
CA ILE A 142 -21.65 -18.67 8.13
C ILE A 142 -21.08 -20.07 7.96
N LYS A 143 -21.78 -20.93 7.23
CA LYS A 143 -21.35 -22.31 6.97
C LYS A 143 -20.24 -22.36 5.92
N ALA A 144 -19.48 -23.45 5.95
CA ALA A 144 -18.51 -23.75 4.91
C ALA A 144 -19.15 -23.81 3.51
N ALA A 145 -18.47 -23.24 2.51
CA ALA A 145 -18.93 -23.12 1.12
C ALA A 145 -20.29 -22.39 0.94
N GLU A 146 -20.69 -21.58 1.92
CA GLU A 146 -21.89 -20.76 1.84
C GLU A 146 -21.61 -19.43 1.15
N LYS A 147 -22.53 -19.00 0.29
CA LYS A 147 -22.48 -17.70 -0.39
C LYS A 147 -23.39 -16.72 0.33
N ILE A 148 -22.81 -15.67 0.90
CA ILE A 148 -23.53 -14.66 1.68
C ILE A 148 -23.41 -13.28 1.05
N GLY A 149 -24.57 -12.66 0.78
CA GLY A 149 -24.67 -11.29 0.32
C GLY A 149 -24.89 -10.35 1.50
N ILE A 150 -24.04 -9.34 1.67
CA ILE A 150 -24.20 -8.29 2.68
C ILE A 150 -24.79 -7.05 1.99
N VAL A 151 -25.96 -6.62 2.45
CA VAL A 151 -26.69 -5.46 1.91
C VAL A 151 -27.10 -4.51 3.03
N GLY A 152 -27.24 -3.23 2.70
CA GLY A 152 -27.56 -2.20 3.68
C GLY A 152 -27.29 -0.80 3.13
N ARG A 153 -27.78 0.24 3.82
CA ARG A 153 -27.60 1.63 3.37
C ARG A 153 -26.11 2.02 3.34
N THR A 154 -25.76 3.03 2.54
CA THR A 154 -24.40 3.59 2.57
C THR A 154 -24.09 4.08 3.98
N GLY A 155 -22.90 3.73 4.50
CA GLY A 155 -22.48 4.08 5.85
C GLY A 155 -22.96 3.15 6.98
N CYS A 156 -23.65 2.04 6.70
CA CYS A 156 -24.04 1.08 7.74
C CYS A 156 -22.92 0.13 8.22
N GLY A 157 -21.69 0.27 7.72
CA GLY A 157 -20.54 -0.52 8.18
C GLY A 157 -20.22 -1.79 7.37
N LYS A 158 -20.81 -1.99 6.18
CA LYS A 158 -20.52 -3.15 5.31
C LYS A 158 -19.01 -3.31 5.01
N SER A 159 -18.38 -2.26 4.50
CA SER A 159 -16.95 -2.27 4.20
C SER A 159 -16.10 -2.43 5.46
N THR A 160 -16.53 -1.87 6.60
CA THR A 160 -15.87 -2.08 7.90
C THR A 160 -15.92 -3.56 8.31
N LEU A 161 -17.05 -4.24 8.07
CA LEU A 161 -17.17 -5.69 8.32
C LEU A 161 -16.25 -6.50 7.38
N ALA A 162 -16.16 -6.17 6.08
CA ALA A 162 -15.20 -6.83 5.19
C ALA A 162 -13.74 -6.62 5.62
N MET A 163 -13.37 -5.39 5.97
CA MET A 163 -12.01 -5.06 6.44
C MET A 163 -11.64 -5.78 7.75
N SER A 164 -12.62 -6.10 8.59
CA SER A 164 -12.39 -6.80 9.87
C SER A 164 -11.85 -8.21 9.69
N PHE A 165 -12.22 -8.91 8.61
CA PHE A 165 -11.69 -10.24 8.30
C PHE A 165 -10.18 -10.25 8.00
N PHE A 166 -9.65 -9.13 7.52
CA PHE A 166 -8.22 -8.96 7.23
C PHE A 166 -7.44 -8.35 8.39
N ARG A 167 -8.12 -8.04 9.50
CA ARG A 167 -7.58 -7.29 10.64
C ARG A 167 -6.85 -6.02 10.17
N PHE A 168 -7.47 -5.25 9.27
CA PHE A 168 -7.03 -3.88 9.00
C PHE A 168 -7.47 -2.91 10.10
N ILE A 169 -8.51 -3.28 10.83
CA ILE A 169 -8.99 -2.58 12.02
C ILE A 169 -9.24 -3.67 13.05
N GLU A 170 -8.60 -3.56 14.21
CA GLU A 170 -8.77 -4.54 15.28
C GLU A 170 -10.14 -4.42 15.94
N ALA A 171 -10.69 -5.56 16.36
CA ALA A 171 -11.94 -5.60 17.10
C ALA A 171 -11.75 -4.97 18.48
N THR A 172 -12.67 -4.10 18.89
CA THR A 172 -12.68 -3.54 20.26
C THR A 172 -13.26 -4.52 21.26
N SER A 173 -14.26 -5.29 20.83
CA SER A 173 -14.90 -6.35 21.60
C SER A 173 -15.46 -7.40 20.65
N GLY A 174 -15.69 -8.60 21.17
CA GLY A 174 -16.10 -9.75 20.38
C GLY A 174 -14.94 -10.41 19.64
N SER A 175 -15.27 -11.38 18.79
CA SER A 175 -14.26 -12.14 18.03
C SER A 175 -14.81 -12.64 16.70
N ILE A 176 -13.89 -12.89 15.76
CA ILE A 176 -14.14 -13.56 14.49
C ILE A 176 -13.35 -14.87 14.53
N VAL A 177 -14.06 -15.98 14.41
CA VAL A 177 -13.48 -17.33 14.45
C VAL A 177 -13.65 -17.95 13.07
N ILE A 178 -12.56 -18.41 12.46
CA ILE A 178 -12.55 -19.11 11.17
C ILE A 178 -12.03 -20.53 11.37
N ASP A 179 -12.81 -21.54 10.99
CA ASP A 179 -12.51 -22.97 11.19
C ASP A 179 -12.07 -23.28 12.65
N ASN A 180 -12.80 -22.75 13.63
CA ASN A 180 -12.54 -22.87 15.07
C ASN A 180 -11.28 -22.16 15.60
N ILE A 181 -10.60 -21.34 14.79
CA ILE A 181 -9.44 -20.53 15.21
C ILE A 181 -9.84 -19.06 15.26
N ASP A 182 -9.58 -18.40 16.39
CA ASP A 182 -9.78 -16.95 16.53
C ASP A 182 -8.69 -16.19 15.75
N ILE A 183 -9.10 -15.35 14.80
CA ILE A 183 -8.16 -14.65 13.91
C ILE A 183 -7.30 -13.62 14.65
N SER A 184 -7.72 -13.16 15.84
CA SER A 184 -6.93 -12.22 16.66
C SER A 184 -5.65 -12.86 17.21
N THR A 185 -5.63 -14.19 17.30
CA THR A 185 -4.53 -14.96 17.91
C THR A 185 -3.44 -15.38 16.92
N ILE A 186 -3.70 -15.29 15.61
CA ILE A 186 -2.77 -15.71 14.55
C ILE A 186 -2.01 -14.51 13.97
N GLY A 187 -0.86 -14.77 13.34
CA GLY A 187 -0.08 -13.74 12.68
C GLY A 187 -0.76 -13.20 11.41
N LEU A 188 -0.59 -11.90 11.13
CA LEU A 188 -1.24 -11.24 9.99
C LEU A 188 -0.84 -11.84 8.64
N LYS A 189 0.39 -12.31 8.49
CA LYS A 189 0.87 -12.92 7.25
C LYS A 189 0.15 -14.23 6.97
N ASP A 190 0.02 -15.09 7.99
CA ASP A 190 -0.67 -16.38 7.87
C ASP A 190 -2.19 -16.19 7.68
N LEU A 191 -2.79 -15.13 8.24
CA LEU A 191 -4.19 -14.78 7.98
C LEU A 191 -4.38 -14.29 6.54
N ARG A 192 -3.66 -13.24 6.14
CA ARG A 192 -3.85 -12.51 4.88
C ARG A 192 -3.39 -13.29 3.65
N SER A 193 -2.55 -14.32 3.80
CA SER A 193 -2.16 -15.21 2.70
C SER A 193 -3.25 -16.22 2.32
N ASN A 194 -4.19 -16.50 3.23
CA ASN A 194 -5.19 -17.57 3.07
C ASN A 194 -6.61 -17.04 2.81
N ILE A 195 -6.82 -15.73 2.89
CA ILE A 195 -8.08 -15.05 2.57
C ILE A 195 -7.85 -14.15 1.38
N THR A 196 -8.73 -14.21 0.38
CA THR A 196 -8.63 -13.40 -0.82
C THR A 196 -9.68 -12.30 -0.85
N ILE A 197 -9.27 -11.10 -1.25
CA ILE A 197 -10.15 -9.96 -1.50
C ILE A 197 -10.20 -9.61 -2.98
N ILE A 198 -11.41 -9.37 -3.49
CA ILE A 198 -11.66 -8.77 -4.79
C ILE A 198 -12.24 -7.37 -4.53
N PRO A 199 -11.44 -6.30 -4.69
CA PRO A 199 -11.90 -4.94 -4.42
C PRO A 199 -12.85 -4.43 -5.52
N GLN A 200 -13.57 -3.35 -5.19
CA GLN A 200 -14.45 -2.64 -6.12
C GLN A 200 -13.68 -2.05 -7.31
N ASP A 201 -12.54 -1.41 -7.02
CA ASP A 201 -11.65 -0.83 -8.01
C ASP A 201 -10.28 -1.55 -7.97
N PRO A 202 -10.06 -2.53 -8.85
CA PRO A 202 -8.78 -3.22 -8.93
C PRO A 202 -7.64 -2.29 -9.30
N VAL A 203 -6.68 -2.19 -8.39
CA VAL A 203 -5.38 -1.57 -8.65
C VAL A 203 -4.45 -2.62 -9.25
N LEU A 204 -3.91 -2.32 -10.42
CA LEU A 204 -2.84 -3.09 -11.06
C LEU A 204 -1.53 -2.30 -10.97
N PHE A 205 -0.45 -3.00 -10.63
CA PHE A 205 0.88 -2.43 -10.52
C PHE A 205 1.57 -2.38 -11.89
N ASN A 206 2.43 -1.39 -12.07
CA ASN A 206 3.28 -1.30 -13.26
C ASN A 206 4.20 -2.54 -13.33
N GLY A 207 4.19 -3.24 -14.47
CA GLY A 207 4.86 -4.53 -14.61
C GLY A 207 4.28 -5.36 -15.75
N THR A 208 4.17 -6.67 -15.57
CA THR A 208 3.50 -7.58 -16.52
C THR A 208 2.24 -8.17 -15.92
N ILE A 209 1.40 -8.81 -16.74
CA ILE A 209 0.26 -9.58 -16.25
C ILE A 209 0.74 -10.69 -15.30
N ARG A 210 1.81 -11.38 -15.68
CA ARG A 210 2.48 -12.39 -14.84
C ARG A 210 2.81 -11.85 -13.45
N SER A 211 3.49 -10.72 -13.34
CA SER A 211 3.90 -10.16 -12.04
C SER A 211 2.73 -9.65 -11.20
N ASN A 212 1.59 -9.33 -11.82
CA ASN A 212 0.37 -8.92 -11.12
C ASN A 212 -0.48 -10.11 -10.65
N LEU A 213 -0.42 -11.24 -11.36
CA LEU A 213 -1.08 -12.48 -10.96
C LEU A 213 -0.28 -13.24 -9.91
N ASP A 214 1.04 -13.33 -10.09
CA ASP A 214 1.96 -14.02 -9.19
C ASP A 214 3.24 -13.19 -8.97
N PRO A 215 3.22 -12.27 -7.97
CA PRO A 215 4.37 -11.42 -7.68
C PRO A 215 5.57 -12.19 -7.09
N PHE A 216 5.36 -13.43 -6.61
CA PHE A 216 6.38 -14.21 -5.92
C PHE A 216 6.93 -15.38 -6.77
N ASN A 217 6.47 -15.54 -8.02
CA ASN A 217 6.82 -16.66 -8.90
C ASN A 217 6.66 -18.03 -8.23
N GLN A 218 5.55 -18.22 -7.53
CA GLN A 218 5.20 -19.47 -6.83
C GLN A 218 4.43 -20.45 -7.74
N HIS A 219 3.85 -19.97 -8.83
CA HIS A 219 2.96 -20.72 -9.71
C HIS A 219 3.57 -20.96 -11.09
N VAL A 220 3.17 -22.06 -11.73
CA VAL A 220 3.61 -22.40 -13.08
C VAL A 220 2.79 -21.61 -14.11
N ASP A 221 3.39 -21.19 -15.23
CA ASP A 221 2.72 -20.44 -16.31
C ASP A 221 1.39 -21.09 -16.76
N LEU A 222 1.29 -22.42 -16.74
CA LEU A 222 0.07 -23.15 -17.08
C LEU A 222 -1.10 -22.85 -16.11
N GLU A 223 -0.82 -22.67 -14.81
CA GLU A 223 -1.82 -22.26 -13.82
C GLU A 223 -2.29 -20.83 -14.08
N LEU A 224 -1.36 -19.93 -14.42
CA LEU A 224 -1.68 -18.54 -14.75
C LEU A 224 -2.53 -18.45 -16.03
N TRP A 225 -2.18 -19.21 -17.07
CA TRP A 225 -2.98 -19.32 -18.30
C TRP A 225 -4.37 -19.91 -18.04
N ASN A 226 -4.46 -20.94 -17.20
CA ASN A 226 -5.75 -21.53 -16.82
C ASN A 226 -6.62 -20.52 -16.04
N ALA A 227 -6.02 -19.72 -15.15
CA ALA A 227 -6.73 -18.64 -14.46
C ALA A 227 -7.28 -17.60 -15.44
N LEU A 228 -6.45 -17.12 -16.38
CA LEU A 228 -6.85 -16.17 -17.43
C LEU A 228 -7.94 -16.72 -18.36
N TYR A 229 -7.88 -18.01 -18.66
CA TYR A 229 -8.89 -18.71 -19.46
C TYR A 229 -10.23 -18.82 -18.73
N ARG A 230 -10.20 -19.21 -17.45
CA ARG A 230 -11.41 -19.37 -16.61
C ARG A 230 -12.15 -18.06 -16.39
N VAL A 231 -11.43 -16.93 -16.30
CA VAL A 231 -12.07 -15.60 -16.22
C VAL A 231 -12.46 -15.05 -17.59
N HIS A 232 -12.31 -15.84 -18.66
CA HIS A 232 -12.63 -15.44 -20.03
C HIS A 232 -11.90 -14.20 -20.55
N LEU A 233 -10.74 -13.87 -19.96
CA LEU A 233 -9.88 -12.82 -20.50
C LEU A 233 -9.18 -13.29 -21.78
N VAL A 234 -8.90 -14.60 -21.86
CA VAL A 234 -8.35 -15.27 -23.04
C VAL A 234 -9.39 -16.28 -23.55
N LYS A 235 -9.75 -16.21 -24.83
CA LYS A 235 -10.61 -17.20 -25.49
C LYS A 235 -9.77 -18.06 -26.43
N THR A 236 -10.03 -19.36 -26.46
CA THR A 236 -9.44 -20.23 -27.48
C THR A 236 -10.05 -19.88 -28.84
N VAL A 237 -9.19 -19.61 -29.83
CA VAL A 237 -9.58 -19.59 -31.23
C VAL A 237 -9.99 -21.00 -31.61
N ASN A 238 -11.22 -21.19 -32.08
CA ASN A 238 -11.60 -22.44 -32.72
C ASN A 238 -10.81 -22.55 -34.03
N PHE A 239 -9.96 -23.56 -34.14
CA PHE A 239 -9.42 -23.97 -35.44
C PHE A 239 -10.58 -24.48 -36.30
N THR A 240 -11.21 -23.62 -37.09
CA THR A 240 -11.92 -24.09 -38.28
C THR A 240 -10.86 -24.52 -39.27
N SER A 241 -10.69 -25.83 -39.33
CA SER A 241 -9.89 -26.56 -40.32
C SER A 241 -10.23 -26.10 -41.73
N GLU A 242 -9.29 -25.43 -42.39
CA GLU A 242 -9.18 -25.46 -43.85
C GLU A 242 -7.74 -25.13 -44.29
N LYS A 243 -7.00 -26.22 -44.54
CA LYS A 243 -5.93 -26.43 -45.52
C LYS A 243 -4.53 -25.79 -45.35
N GLU A 244 -3.59 -26.74 -45.31
CA GLU A 244 -2.26 -26.80 -45.94
C GLU A 244 -1.01 -26.39 -45.16
N GLU A 245 -0.01 -27.27 -45.32
CA GLU A 245 1.23 -27.52 -44.61
C GLU A 245 2.19 -26.32 -44.51
N SER A 246 2.80 -26.12 -43.34
CA SER A 246 4.25 -26.28 -43.09
C SER A 246 4.71 -25.57 -41.81
N GLU A 247 5.45 -26.32 -40.98
CA GLU A 247 6.45 -25.94 -39.97
C GLU A 247 6.09 -25.07 -38.74
N LYS A 248 6.33 -25.67 -37.57
CA LYS A 248 6.37 -25.15 -36.18
C LYS A 248 5.04 -24.60 -35.63
N SER A 249 4.36 -25.50 -34.91
CA SER A 249 3.20 -25.20 -34.07
C SER A 249 3.59 -24.38 -32.83
N GLU A 250 3.77 -23.06 -32.97
CA GLU A 250 3.61 -22.15 -31.83
C GLU A 250 2.12 -21.94 -31.58
N VAL A 251 1.66 -22.27 -30.37
CA VAL A 251 0.27 -22.05 -29.95
C VAL A 251 0.08 -20.55 -29.74
N VAL A 252 -0.34 -19.85 -30.77
CA VAL A 252 -0.68 -18.42 -30.70
C VAL A 252 -2.07 -18.28 -30.08
N TYR A 253 -2.13 -17.85 -28.82
CA TYR A 253 -3.36 -17.41 -28.17
C TYR A 253 -3.76 -16.05 -28.74
N SER A 254 -4.93 -15.92 -29.36
CA SER A 254 -5.44 -14.63 -29.84
C SER A 254 -6.90 -14.38 -29.46
N ILE A 255 -7.24 -13.09 -29.28
CA ILE A 255 -8.56 -12.62 -28.85
C ILE A 255 -9.31 -11.97 -30.03
N SER A 256 -10.58 -12.35 -30.17
CA SER A 256 -11.76 -11.61 -30.67
C SER A 256 -12.43 -12.13 -31.96
N ASP A 257 -13.60 -12.75 -31.74
CA ASP A 257 -14.76 -12.58 -32.60
C ASP A 257 -15.32 -11.16 -32.37
N GLN A 258 -14.82 -10.16 -33.09
CA GLN A 258 -15.57 -8.98 -33.53
C GLN A 258 -14.67 -8.04 -34.35
N LYS A 259 -15.21 -7.58 -35.47
CA LYS A 259 -14.57 -6.83 -36.56
C LYS A 259 -13.99 -5.44 -36.21
N TYR A 260 -13.83 -5.08 -34.93
CA TYR A 260 -13.37 -3.76 -34.50
C TYR A 260 -12.70 -3.85 -33.12
N ASP A 261 -11.42 -4.21 -33.03
CA ASP A 261 -10.40 -3.39 -32.37
C ASP A 261 -9.01 -4.01 -32.63
N LYS A 262 -8.00 -3.18 -32.95
CA LYS A 262 -6.60 -3.61 -33.11
C LYS A 262 -5.94 -3.78 -31.74
N GLN A 263 -6.45 -4.66 -30.89
CA GLN A 263 -5.83 -4.95 -29.61
C GLN A 263 -4.93 -6.17 -29.75
N GLU A 264 -3.66 -6.04 -29.35
CA GLU A 264 -2.72 -7.15 -29.29
C GLU A 264 -3.26 -8.27 -28.37
N PRO A 265 -2.98 -9.54 -28.69
CA PRO A 265 -3.38 -10.64 -27.83
C PRO A 265 -2.77 -10.48 -26.43
N ILE A 266 -3.61 -10.59 -25.41
CA ILE A 266 -3.19 -10.50 -24.01
C ILE A 266 -2.37 -11.76 -23.68
N MET A 267 -1.08 -11.57 -23.43
CA MET A 267 -0.12 -12.59 -23.01
C MET A 267 0.31 -12.36 -21.56
N LEU A 268 0.88 -13.38 -20.91
CA LEU A 268 1.42 -13.25 -19.55
C LEU A 268 2.46 -12.13 -19.44
N ASP A 269 3.26 -11.93 -20.49
CA ASP A 269 4.32 -10.92 -20.52
C ASP A 269 3.85 -9.58 -21.10
N SER A 270 2.55 -9.42 -21.36
CA SER A 270 1.98 -8.13 -21.76
C SER A 270 2.20 -7.07 -20.68
N PRO A 271 2.66 -5.85 -21.05
CA PRO A 271 2.94 -4.81 -20.07
C PRO A 271 1.65 -4.21 -19.49
N ILE A 272 1.67 -3.96 -18.19
CA ILE A 272 0.67 -3.20 -17.44
C ILE A 272 1.28 -1.84 -17.11
N LYS A 273 0.62 -0.75 -17.53
CA LYS A 273 1.02 0.62 -17.15
C LYS A 273 0.50 0.97 -15.76
N GLU A 274 0.99 2.09 -15.20
CA GLU A 274 0.54 2.58 -13.89
C GLU A 274 -1.00 2.57 -13.76
N ASN A 275 -1.47 2.01 -12.64
CA ASN A 275 -2.88 1.80 -12.30
C ASN A 275 -3.70 1.03 -13.35
N GLY A 276 -3.05 0.25 -14.21
CA GLY A 276 -3.70 -0.49 -15.30
C GLY A 276 -4.37 0.41 -16.33
N SER A 277 -3.84 1.62 -16.56
CA SER A 277 -4.41 2.61 -17.48
C SER A 277 -4.58 2.14 -18.92
N ASN A 278 -3.91 1.05 -19.32
CA ASN A 278 -4.06 0.41 -20.62
C ASN A 278 -5.17 -0.67 -20.70
N PHE A 279 -5.91 -0.91 -19.61
CA PHE A 279 -7.01 -1.88 -19.57
C PHE A 279 -8.34 -1.20 -19.23
N SER A 280 -9.43 -1.72 -19.79
CA SER A 280 -10.78 -1.28 -19.41
C SER A 280 -11.10 -1.66 -17.95
N GLN A 281 -12.10 -1.02 -17.35
CA GLN A 281 -12.53 -1.38 -15.99
C GLN A 281 -12.94 -2.85 -15.88
N GLY A 282 -13.67 -3.37 -16.87
CA GLY A 282 -14.03 -4.80 -16.93
C GLY A 282 -12.82 -5.72 -17.02
N GLN A 283 -11.82 -5.40 -17.85
CA GLN A 283 -10.58 -6.18 -17.96
C GLN A 283 -9.79 -6.18 -16.64
N ARG A 284 -9.69 -5.02 -15.97
CA ARG A 284 -9.05 -4.92 -14.65
C ARG A 284 -9.76 -5.80 -13.61
N GLN A 285 -11.08 -5.87 -13.66
CA GLN A 285 -11.86 -6.78 -12.80
C GLN A 285 -11.59 -8.25 -13.09
N LEU A 286 -11.54 -8.64 -14.36
CA LEU A 286 -11.22 -10.01 -14.74
C LEU A 286 -9.80 -10.41 -14.32
N ILE A 287 -8.83 -9.49 -14.42
CA ILE A 287 -7.46 -9.71 -13.91
C ILE A 287 -7.47 -9.88 -12.39
N ALA A 288 -8.24 -9.08 -11.64
CA ALA A 288 -8.38 -9.25 -10.20
C ALA A 288 -9.02 -10.58 -9.81
N MET A 289 -10.00 -11.04 -10.59
CA MET A 289 -10.57 -12.37 -10.42
C MET A 289 -9.54 -13.46 -10.73
N ALA A 290 -8.76 -13.32 -11.81
CA ALA A 290 -7.71 -14.29 -12.13
C ALA A 290 -6.68 -14.39 -11.00
N ARG A 291 -6.29 -13.26 -10.41
CA ARG A 291 -5.43 -13.22 -9.22
C ARG A 291 -6.06 -13.98 -8.04
N ALA A 292 -7.36 -13.82 -7.83
CA ALA A 292 -8.08 -14.58 -6.81
C ALA A 292 -8.13 -16.09 -7.11
N LEU A 293 -8.20 -16.49 -8.38
CA LEU A 293 -8.17 -17.90 -8.77
C LEU A 293 -6.82 -18.56 -8.48
N VAL A 294 -5.73 -17.85 -8.74
CA VAL A 294 -4.36 -18.34 -8.53
C VAL A 294 -4.08 -18.60 -7.04
N GLN A 295 -4.65 -17.78 -6.15
CA GLN A 295 -4.46 -17.95 -4.69
C GLN A 295 -5.17 -19.17 -4.08
N HIS A 296 -6.16 -19.76 -4.77
CA HIS A 296 -6.90 -20.94 -4.28
C HIS A 296 -7.48 -20.84 -2.85
N SER A 297 -7.86 -19.63 -2.40
CA SER A 297 -8.39 -19.42 -1.05
C SER A 297 -9.77 -20.07 -0.83
N LYS A 298 -9.99 -20.61 0.38
CA LYS A 298 -11.32 -21.12 0.80
C LYS A 298 -12.28 -20.03 1.26
N LEU A 299 -11.78 -18.85 1.60
CA LEU A 299 -12.59 -17.69 1.94
C LEU A 299 -12.31 -16.52 1.00
N ILE A 300 -13.35 -16.04 0.34
CA ILE A 300 -13.28 -14.95 -0.63
C ILE A 300 -14.22 -13.84 -0.21
N ILE A 301 -13.70 -12.62 -0.17
CA ILE A 301 -14.46 -11.41 0.14
C ILE A 301 -14.49 -10.54 -1.12
N MET A 302 -15.69 -10.22 -1.60
CA MET A 302 -15.90 -9.39 -2.78
C MET A 302 -16.56 -8.08 -2.38
N ASP A 303 -15.93 -6.96 -2.70
CA ASP A 303 -16.50 -5.63 -2.47
C ASP A 303 -16.97 -5.04 -3.80
N GLU A 304 -18.29 -5.01 -4.01
CA GLU A 304 -18.95 -4.40 -5.18
C GLU A 304 -18.26 -4.65 -6.55
N ALA A 305 -17.88 -5.90 -6.80
CA ALA A 305 -17.03 -6.31 -7.93
C ALA A 305 -17.56 -6.01 -9.35
N THR A 306 -18.74 -5.40 -9.52
CA THR A 306 -19.34 -5.14 -10.84
C THR A 306 -19.94 -3.73 -11.01
N ALA A 307 -19.58 -2.80 -10.11
CA ALA A 307 -19.92 -1.40 -10.28
C ALA A 307 -19.32 -0.86 -11.60
N SER A 308 -20.14 -0.14 -12.37
CA SER A 308 -19.71 0.52 -13.62
C SER A 308 -19.23 -0.39 -14.78
N ILE A 309 -19.45 -1.70 -14.69
CA ILE A 309 -19.17 -2.67 -15.76
C ILE A 309 -20.38 -2.83 -16.68
N ASP A 310 -20.14 -3.11 -17.98
CA ASP A 310 -21.18 -3.39 -18.96
C ASP A 310 -21.92 -4.71 -18.65
N PHE A 311 -23.18 -4.81 -19.08
CA PHE A 311 -24.06 -5.93 -18.74
C PHE A 311 -23.49 -7.31 -19.17
N LYS A 312 -22.78 -7.37 -20.31
CA LYS A 312 -22.23 -8.62 -20.82
C LYS A 312 -21.06 -9.10 -19.96
N THR A 313 -20.16 -8.19 -19.59
CA THR A 313 -19.02 -8.51 -18.72
C THR A 313 -19.47 -8.80 -17.29
N ASP A 314 -20.46 -8.07 -16.74
CA ASP A 314 -21.07 -8.36 -15.43
C ASP A 314 -21.66 -9.78 -15.38
N TYR A 315 -22.42 -10.17 -16.41
CA TYR A 315 -22.94 -11.54 -16.52
C TYR A 315 -21.82 -12.58 -16.54
N LEU A 316 -20.76 -12.35 -17.32
CA LEU A 316 -19.59 -13.23 -17.35
C LEU A 316 -18.92 -13.36 -15.99
N ILE A 317 -18.70 -12.23 -15.29
CA ILE A 317 -18.10 -12.20 -13.95
C ILE A 317 -18.94 -13.02 -12.98
N GLN A 318 -20.26 -12.79 -12.94
CA GLN A 318 -21.19 -13.51 -12.06
C GLN A 318 -21.23 -15.01 -12.36
N THR A 319 -21.16 -15.41 -13.63
CA THR A 319 -21.13 -16.82 -14.03
C THR A 319 -19.81 -17.48 -13.59
N THR A 320 -18.69 -16.79 -13.81
CA THR A 320 -17.36 -17.25 -13.36
C THR A 320 -17.31 -17.42 -11.84
N ILE A 321 -17.85 -16.47 -11.08
CA ILE A 321 -17.92 -16.57 -9.62
C ILE A 321 -18.69 -17.82 -9.18
N ARG A 322 -19.78 -18.16 -9.86
CA ARG A 322 -20.60 -19.34 -9.53
C ARG A 322 -19.85 -20.63 -9.80
N ASP A 323 -19.21 -20.72 -10.95
CA ASP A 323 -18.56 -21.93 -11.43
C ASP A 323 -17.24 -22.20 -10.73
N VAL A 324 -16.43 -21.14 -10.53
CA VAL A 324 -15.08 -21.31 -10.01
C VAL A 324 -15.04 -21.35 -8.47
N PHE A 325 -15.89 -20.58 -7.79
CA PHE A 325 -15.93 -20.53 -6.32
C PHE A 325 -17.08 -21.34 -5.74
N LYS A 326 -17.28 -22.56 -6.25
CA LYS A 326 -18.32 -23.46 -5.76
C LYS A 326 -17.98 -24.06 -4.39
N ASP A 327 -16.71 -24.38 -4.17
CA ASP A 327 -16.22 -25.06 -2.97
C ASP A 327 -15.52 -24.10 -1.97
N SER A 328 -15.81 -22.80 -2.09
CA SER A 328 -15.27 -21.72 -1.25
C SER A 328 -16.42 -20.94 -0.62
N THR A 329 -16.22 -20.48 0.61
CA THR A 329 -17.13 -19.54 1.27
C THR A 329 -16.94 -18.17 0.66
N VAL A 330 -18.04 -17.55 0.20
CA VAL A 330 -18.00 -16.29 -0.53
C VAL A 330 -18.85 -15.25 0.18
N ILE A 331 -18.21 -14.17 0.63
CA ILE A 331 -18.89 -13.02 1.24
C ILE A 331 -18.86 -11.88 0.23
N THR A 332 -20.02 -11.36 -0.14
CA THR A 332 -20.12 -10.26 -1.11
C THR A 332 -20.82 -9.07 -0.52
N ILE A 333 -20.13 -7.93 -0.47
CA ILE A 333 -20.77 -6.65 -0.22
C ILE A 333 -21.41 -6.21 -1.52
N ALA A 334 -22.73 -6.12 -1.53
CA ALA A 334 -23.49 -5.76 -2.70
C ALA A 334 -24.23 -4.44 -2.51
N HIS A 335 -24.02 -3.52 -3.45
CA HIS A 335 -24.86 -2.34 -3.63
C HIS A 335 -25.99 -2.58 -4.64
N ARG A 336 -25.84 -3.58 -5.51
CA ARG A 336 -26.85 -4.01 -6.48
C ARG A 336 -27.44 -5.34 -6.04
N LEU A 337 -28.71 -5.35 -5.63
CA LEU A 337 -29.37 -6.58 -5.17
C LEU A 337 -29.25 -7.73 -6.18
N ARG A 338 -29.33 -7.43 -7.49
CA ARG A 338 -29.24 -8.42 -8.58
C ARG A 338 -27.99 -9.32 -8.52
N THR A 339 -26.87 -8.84 -7.98
CA THR A 339 -25.63 -9.64 -7.90
C THR A 339 -25.68 -10.68 -6.79
N VAL A 340 -26.55 -10.50 -5.79
CA VAL A 340 -26.69 -11.39 -4.61
C VAL A 340 -28.04 -12.09 -4.51
N VAL A 341 -28.91 -11.96 -5.53
CA VAL A 341 -30.24 -12.63 -5.55
C VAL A 341 -30.11 -14.15 -5.45
N ASP A 342 -29.08 -14.72 -6.10
CA ASP A 342 -28.89 -16.17 -6.21
C ASP A 342 -28.01 -16.74 -5.08
N TYR A 343 -27.79 -15.99 -3.99
CA TYR A 343 -26.95 -16.39 -2.87
C TYR A 343 -27.74 -17.20 -1.85
N ASP A 344 -27.07 -18.04 -1.07
CA ASP A 344 -27.71 -18.92 -0.09
C ASP A 344 -28.42 -18.11 1.01
N ARG A 345 -27.77 -17.03 1.46
CA ARG A 345 -28.31 -16.12 2.48
C ARG A 345 -27.93 -14.66 2.21
N ILE A 346 -28.79 -13.77 2.70
CA ILE A 346 -28.57 -12.33 2.66
C ILE A 346 -28.53 -11.80 4.10
N LEU A 347 -27.43 -11.11 4.44
CA LEU A 347 -27.27 -10.35 5.67
C LEU A 347 -27.66 -8.89 5.42
N VAL A 348 -28.58 -8.35 6.22
CA VAL A 348 -29.01 -6.95 6.13
C VAL A 348 -28.45 -6.17 7.33
N MET A 349 -27.75 -5.08 7.06
CA MET A 349 -27.11 -4.18 8.05
C MET A 349 -27.73 -2.79 8.09
#